data_AF-A0A6H2NPE0-F1
#
_entry.id   AF-A0A6H2NPE0-F1
#
_cell.length_a   1.000
_cell.length_b   1.000
_cell.length_c   1.000
_cell.angle_alpha   90.00
_cell.angle_beta   90.00
_cell.angle_gamma   90.00
#
_symmetry.space_group_name_H-M   'P 1'
#
loop_
_entity.id
_entity.type
_entity.pdbx_description
1 polymer ?
#
loop_
_entity_poly.entity_id
_entity_poly.type
_entity_poly.pdbx_seq_one_letter_code
_entity_poly.pdbx_strand_id
1 'polypeptide(L)'
;MEEQKATKVTLYLPPDLHRQLKIRSAVEGEAMSAIAKRAIDFYLANSDVVDGLEAAFGHTYEVHSCPSCSTSLVMRDGELAEVSTSSNPDHPLPPVESAGVIAQPGQLDEGELVVC
;
A
#
# COMPACT_ATOMS: atom_id res chain seq x y z
N MET A 1 -40.69 -11.45 0.59
CA MET A 1 -39.32 -11.57 0.05
C MET A 1 -39.08 -10.34 -0.79
N GLU A 2 -38.30 -9.39 -0.31
CA GLU A 2 -37.95 -8.21 -1.10
C GLU A 2 -36.92 -8.60 -2.16
N GLU A 3 -37.29 -8.43 -3.43
CA GLU A 3 -36.41 -8.68 -4.56
C GLU A 3 -35.39 -7.55 -4.64
N GLN A 4 -34.16 -7.83 -4.20
CA GLN A 4 -33.05 -6.87 -4.31
C GLN A 4 -32.74 -6.63 -5.79
N LYS A 5 -32.93 -5.39 -6.23
CA LYS A 5 -32.66 -4.96 -7.61
C LYS A 5 -31.19 -5.18 -7.94
N ALA A 6 -30.90 -6.17 -8.79
CA ALA A 6 -29.56 -6.43 -9.28
C ALA A 6 -29.14 -5.36 -10.29
N THR A 7 -28.14 -4.55 -9.94
CA THR A 7 -27.53 -3.58 -10.86
C THR A 7 -26.28 -4.21 -11.48
N LYS A 8 -26.22 -4.22 -12.82
CA LYS A 8 -25.03 -4.69 -13.55
C LYS A 8 -23.99 -3.58 -13.59
N VAL A 9 -22.79 -3.87 -13.10
CA VAL A 9 -21.62 -2.97 -13.10
C VAL A 9 -20.44 -3.68 -13.74
N THR A 10 -19.58 -2.95 -14.44
CA THR A 10 -18.33 -3.46 -15.00
C THR A 10 -17.16 -2.96 -14.15
N LEU A 11 -16.34 -3.88 -13.65
CA LEU A 11 -15.14 -3.57 -12.87
C LEU A 11 -13.89 -3.89 -13.69
N TYR A 12 -12.92 -2.98 -13.68
CA TYR A 12 -11.59 -3.21 -14.26
C TYR A 12 -10.68 -3.75 -13.16
N LEU A 13 -10.18 -4.97 -13.37
CA LEU A 13 -9.37 -5.69 -12.39
C LEU A 13 -8.03 -6.06 -13.04
N PRO A 14 -6.90 -6.00 -12.30
CA PRO A 14 -5.64 -6.52 -12.79
C PRO A 14 -5.76 -7.98 -13.24
N PRO A 15 -5.00 -8.42 -14.26
CA PRO A 15 -5.14 -9.75 -14.84
C PRO A 15 -4.91 -10.87 -13.81
N ASP A 16 -3.98 -10.68 -12.88
CA ASP A 16 -3.69 -11.64 -11.81
C ASP A 16 -4.87 -11.78 -10.84
N LEU A 17 -5.45 -10.65 -10.43
CA LEU A 17 -6.59 -10.63 -9.52
C LEU A 17 -7.84 -11.21 -10.18
N HIS A 18 -8.09 -10.89 -11.45
CA HIS A 18 -9.18 -11.49 -12.23
C HIS A 18 -9.02 -13.02 -12.33
N ARG A 19 -7.78 -13.51 -12.56
CA ARG A 19 -7.48 -14.95 -12.57
C ARG A 19 -7.74 -15.59 -11.21
N GLN A 20 -7.29 -14.99 -10.12
CA GLN A 20 -7.54 -15.50 -8.77
C GLN A 20 -9.03 -15.57 -8.45
N LEU A 21 -9.79 -14.52 -8.79
CA LEU A 21 -11.24 -14.48 -8.59
C LEU A 21 -11.94 -15.61 -9.36
N LYS A 22 -11.53 -15.85 -10.61
CA LYS A 22 -12.08 -16.94 -11.43
C LYS A 22 -11.78 -18.31 -10.83
N ILE A 23 -10.57 -18.54 -10.35
CA ILE A 23 -10.21 -19.80 -9.68
C ILE A 23 -11.06 -19.98 -8.41
N ARG A 24 -11.15 -18.95 -7.56
CA ARG A 24 -11.94 -19.01 -6.33
C ARG A 24 -13.42 -19.27 -6.60
N SER A 25 -14.01 -18.63 -7.61
CA SER A 25 -15.39 -18.93 -8.03
C SER A 25 -15.60 -20.38 -8.45
N ALA A 26 -14.63 -20.97 -9.16
CA ALA A 26 -14.72 -22.36 -9.59
C ALA A 26 -14.57 -23.34 -8.41
N VAL A 27 -13.72 -23.01 -7.43
CA VAL A 27 -13.48 -23.84 -6.25
C VAL A 27 -14.66 -23.77 -5.27
N GLU A 28 -15.20 -22.58 -5.01
CA GLU A 28 -16.33 -22.39 -4.09
C GLU A 28 -17.68 -22.74 -4.71
N GLY A 29 -17.76 -22.88 -6.05
CA GLY A 29 -19.02 -23.11 -6.75
C GLY A 29 -19.96 -21.90 -6.76
N GLU A 30 -19.44 -20.72 -6.44
CA GLU A 30 -20.19 -19.46 -6.38
C GLU A 30 -19.95 -18.59 -7.62
N ALA A 31 -20.91 -17.72 -7.95
CA ALA A 31 -20.71 -16.73 -8.98
C ALA A 31 -19.63 -15.71 -8.59
N MET A 32 -18.80 -15.27 -9.55
CA MET A 32 -17.78 -14.24 -9.32
C MET A 32 -18.36 -12.95 -8.71
N SER A 33 -19.59 -12.59 -9.08
CA SER A 33 -20.30 -11.42 -8.52
C SER A 33 -20.65 -11.59 -7.05
N ALA A 34 -20.94 -12.81 -6.58
CA ALA A 34 -21.23 -13.08 -5.18
C ALA A 34 -19.97 -12.90 -4.31
N ILE A 35 -18.83 -13.43 -4.79
CA ILE A 35 -17.53 -13.25 -4.13
C ILE A 35 -17.14 -11.76 -4.13
N ALA A 36 -17.30 -11.07 -5.28
CA ALA A 36 -17.00 -9.64 -5.38
C ALA A 36 -17.87 -8.81 -4.43
N LYS A 37 -19.18 -9.12 -4.32
CA LYS A 37 -20.08 -8.46 -3.38
C LYS A 37 -19.60 -8.64 -1.93
N ARG A 38 -19.29 -9.88 -1.51
CA ARG A 38 -18.76 -10.16 -0.16
C ARG A 38 -17.49 -9.37 0.14
N ALA A 39 -16.58 -9.28 -0.83
CA ALA A 39 -15.34 -8.52 -0.68
C ALA A 39 -15.59 -7.02 -0.54
N ILE A 40 -16.50 -6.46 -1.34
CA ILE A 40 -16.89 -5.03 -1.26
C ILE A 40 -17.59 -4.74 0.07
N ASP A 41 -18.54 -5.58 0.47
CA ASP A 41 -19.26 -5.44 1.75
C ASP A 41 -18.27 -5.50 2.93
N PHE A 42 -17.27 -6.39 2.86
CA PHE A 42 -16.20 -6.48 3.85
C PHE A 42 -15.35 -5.20 3.89
N TYR A 43 -14.92 -4.69 2.72
CA TYR A 43 -14.13 -3.47 2.63
C TYR A 43 -14.90 -2.26 3.20
N LEU A 44 -16.17 -2.10 2.85
CA LEU A 44 -16.99 -1.00 3.37
C LEU A 44 -17.24 -1.10 4.87
N ALA A 45 -17.32 -2.31 5.42
CA ALA A 45 -17.52 -2.52 6.86
C ALA A 45 -16.21 -2.40 7.68
N ASN A 46 -15.05 -2.52 7.03
CA ASN A 46 -13.75 -2.60 7.69
C ASN A 46 -12.68 -1.78 6.97
N SER A 47 -13.05 -0.61 6.41
CA SER A 47 -12.14 0.24 5.63
C SER A 47 -10.87 0.56 6.41
N ASP A 48 -11.02 0.90 7.68
CA ASP A 48 -9.93 1.32 8.55
C ASP A 48 -8.86 0.22 8.75
N VAL A 49 -9.29 -1.05 8.76
CA VAL A 49 -8.41 -2.21 8.91
C VAL A 49 -7.65 -2.50 7.62
N VAL A 50 -8.32 -2.33 6.48
CA VAL A 50 -7.71 -2.58 5.17
C VAL A 50 -6.74 -1.46 4.80
N ASP A 51 -7.12 -0.21 5.04
CA ASP A 51 -6.27 0.95 4.77
C ASP A 51 -5.00 0.92 5.64
N GLY A 52 -5.12 0.51 6.92
CA GLY A 52 -3.96 0.30 7.80
C GLY A 52 -3.00 -0.81 7.33
N LEU A 53 -3.50 -1.80 6.56
CA LEU A 53 -2.68 -2.87 5.98
C LEU A 53 -1.99 -2.41 4.69
N GLU A 54 -2.67 -1.67 3.82
CA GLU A 54 -2.03 -1.07 2.62
C GLU A 54 -0.94 -0.09 3.03
N ALA A 55 -1.17 0.65 4.11
CA ALA A 55 -0.23 1.62 4.60
C ALA A 55 0.92 1.02 5.44
N ALA A 56 0.89 -0.29 5.72
CA ALA A 56 2.09 -1.03 6.16
C ALA A 56 3.22 -0.94 5.11
N PHE A 57 2.87 -0.75 3.83
CA PHE A 57 3.80 -0.36 2.77
C PHE A 57 3.85 1.17 2.66
N GLY A 58 4.39 1.85 3.67
CA GLY A 58 4.60 3.31 3.64
C GLY A 58 4.65 4.03 4.99
N HIS A 59 4.15 3.42 6.07
CA HIS A 59 4.11 4.01 7.42
C HIS A 59 5.31 3.69 8.31
N THR A 60 6.47 3.36 7.74
CA THR A 60 7.72 3.22 8.52
C THR A 60 8.10 4.51 9.28
N TYR A 61 7.42 5.63 8.98
CA TYR A 61 7.61 6.95 9.59
C TYR A 61 6.27 7.61 9.97
N GLU A 62 5.40 6.94 10.73
CA GLU A 62 4.27 7.64 11.38
C GLU A 62 4.72 8.21 12.74
N VAL A 63 4.61 9.54 12.90
CA VAL A 63 4.99 10.24 14.13
C VAL A 63 3.77 10.40 15.03
N HIS A 64 3.70 9.62 16.10
CA HIS A 64 2.69 9.73 17.14
C HIS A 64 3.11 10.72 18.22
N SER A 65 2.16 11.46 18.77
CA SER A 65 2.39 12.30 19.95
C SER A 65 2.05 11.53 21.21
N CYS A 66 3.00 11.35 22.12
CA CYS A 66 2.72 10.68 23.39
C CYS A 66 1.77 11.54 24.24
N PRO A 67 0.59 11.04 24.66
CA PRO A 67 -0.36 11.83 25.45
C PRO A 67 0.12 12.13 26.88
N SER A 68 1.20 11.48 27.35
CA SER A 68 1.76 11.69 28.70
C SER A 68 2.92 12.69 28.74
N CYS A 69 3.68 12.83 27.65
CA CYS A 69 4.88 13.68 27.62
C CYS A 69 5.02 14.52 26.35
N SER A 70 4.04 14.52 25.45
CA SER A 70 4.01 15.27 24.18
C SER A 70 5.21 15.05 23.26
N THR A 71 5.97 13.96 23.46
CA THR A 71 7.11 13.59 22.62
C THR A 71 6.65 12.97 21.31
N SER A 72 7.35 13.27 20.23
CA SER A 72 7.18 12.66 18.92
C SER A 72 7.80 11.26 18.93
N LEU A 73 6.99 10.22 18.71
CA LEU A 73 7.39 8.81 18.71
C LEU A 73 7.13 8.21 17.32
N VAL A 74 7.99 7.32 16.86
CA VAL A 74 7.80 6.52 15.64
C VAL A 74 7.78 5.03 15.97
N MET A 75 7.01 4.26 15.23
CA MET A 75 6.96 2.81 15.38
C MET A 75 8.01 2.15 14.47
N ARG A 76 9.02 1.51 15.07
CA ARG A 76 10.06 0.75 14.35
C ARG A 76 10.12 -0.67 14.87
N ASP A 77 9.95 -1.65 13.99
CA ASP A 77 10.02 -3.08 14.33
C ASP A 77 9.13 -3.51 15.52
N GLY A 78 8.02 -2.82 15.73
CA GLY A 78 7.08 -3.07 16.84
C GLY A 78 7.42 -2.38 18.16
N GLU A 79 8.47 -1.55 18.20
CA GLU A 79 8.85 -0.73 19.36
C GLU A 79 8.65 0.77 19.09
N LEU A 80 8.28 1.53 20.12
CA LEU A 80 8.14 2.99 20.06
C LEU A 80 9.51 3.63 20.30
N ALA A 81 10.06 4.27 19.28
CA ALA A 81 11.31 5.03 19.37
C ALA A 81 11.03 6.54 19.33
N GLU A 82 11.72 7.32 20.15
CA GLU A 82 11.61 8.78 20.13
C GLU A 82 12.25 9.37 18.88
N VAL A 83 11.55 10.31 18.22
CA VAL A 83 12.09 11.10 17.13
C VAL A 83 12.90 12.24 17.74
N SER A 84 14.21 12.05 17.89
CA SER A 84 15.11 13.13 18.28
C SER A 84 15.19 14.16 17.15
N THR A 85 14.44 15.27 17.25
CA THR A 85 14.60 16.45 16.40
C THR A 85 15.87 17.20 16.80
N SER A 86 17.04 16.63 16.51
CA SER A 86 18.27 17.42 16.46
C SER A 86 18.32 18.17 15.13
N SER A 87 17.51 19.22 15.00
CA SER A 87 17.78 20.27 14.02
C SER A 87 18.99 21.07 14.52
N ASN A 88 20.19 20.57 14.24
CA ASN A 88 21.40 21.38 14.30
C ASN A 88 21.49 22.14 12.97
N PRO A 89 21.30 23.48 12.91
CA PRO A 89 21.46 24.24 11.68
C PRO A 89 22.92 24.39 11.22
N ASP A 90 23.89 23.72 11.86
CA ASP A 90 25.33 23.89 11.59
C ASP A 90 26.08 22.57 11.36
N HIS A 91 25.44 21.55 10.78
CA HIS A 91 26.17 20.39 10.29
C HIS A 91 25.88 20.16 8.80
N PRO A 92 26.88 20.23 7.90
CA PRO A 92 26.69 19.77 6.54
C PRO A 92 26.27 18.30 6.61
N LEU A 93 25.12 18.00 6.01
CA LEU A 93 24.60 16.64 5.87
C LEU A 93 25.69 15.78 5.22
N PRO A 94 25.98 14.58 5.75
CA PRO A 94 26.82 13.65 5.02
C PRO A 94 26.14 13.33 3.68
N PRO A 95 26.90 13.17 2.58
CA PRO A 95 26.31 12.72 1.33
C PRO A 95 25.61 11.39 1.61
N VAL A 96 24.34 11.30 1.22
CA VAL A 96 23.65 10.02 1.10
C VAL A 96 24.43 9.22 0.07
N GLU A 97 25.31 8.34 0.54
CA GLU A 97 25.86 7.28 -0.29
C GLU A 97 24.71 6.33 -0.60
N SER A 98 24.10 6.52 -1.77
CA SER A 98 23.28 5.51 -2.41
C SER A 98 24.12 4.23 -2.48
N ALA A 99 23.72 3.24 -1.69
CA ALA A 99 24.33 1.92 -1.67
C ALA A 99 24.57 1.47 -3.12
N GLY A 100 25.85 1.30 -3.45
CA GLY A 100 26.30 0.99 -4.80
C GLY A 100 25.61 -0.27 -5.31
N VAL A 101 24.70 -0.07 -6.26
CA VAL A 101 24.37 -1.11 -7.23
C VAL A 101 25.62 -1.25 -8.09
N ILE A 102 26.25 -2.42 -8.01
CA ILE A 102 27.37 -2.81 -8.86
C ILE A 102 26.87 -2.79 -10.30
N ALA A 103 27.15 -1.72 -11.04
CA ALA A 103 26.89 -1.61 -12.46
C ALA A 103 27.97 -2.40 -13.22
N GLN A 104 27.58 -3.52 -13.82
CA GLN A 104 28.34 -4.11 -14.92
C GLN A 104 28.19 -3.21 -16.17
N PRO A 105 29.20 -3.11 -17.04
CA PRO A 105 29.10 -2.31 -18.26
C PRO A 105 28.26 -3.06 -19.30
N GLY A 106 27.01 -2.64 -19.47
CA GLY A 106 26.11 -3.13 -20.51
C GLY A 106 25.20 -2.01 -21.00
N GLN A 107 25.73 -1.23 -21.95
CA GLN A 107 25.03 -0.49 -23.01
C GLN A 107 23.65 0.12 -22.65
N LEU A 108 23.62 1.41 -22.29
CA LEU A 108 22.40 2.23 -22.31
C LEU A 108 22.03 2.57 -23.76
N ASP A 109 20.86 2.11 -24.20
CA ASP A 109 20.12 2.64 -25.35
C ASP A 109 19.02 3.54 -24.81
N GLU A 110 19.20 4.85 -24.91
CA GLU A 110 18.27 5.85 -24.42
C GLU A 110 17.17 6.03 -25.48
N GLY A 111 16.01 5.39 -25.27
CA GLY A 111 14.83 5.61 -26.11
C GLY A 111 14.27 7.03 -25.91
N GLU A 112 14.29 7.84 -26.97
CA GLU A 112 13.77 9.20 -27.02
C GLU A 112 12.25 9.24 -26.80
N LEU A 113 11.78 10.07 -25.85
CA LEU A 113 10.35 10.34 -25.64
C LEU A 113 9.83 11.31 -26.71
N VAL A 114 9.08 10.79 -27.68
CA VAL A 114 8.32 11.63 -28.62
C VAL A 114 7.06 12.15 -27.91
N VAL A 115 6.94 13.47 -27.81
CA VAL A 115 5.73 14.15 -27.34
C VAL A 115 4.75 14.27 -28.51
N CYS A 116 3.47 13.94 -28.26
CA CYS A 116 2.39 14.00 -29.24
C CYS A 116 2.02 15.43 -29.64
#